data_AF-A0A1S7SK85-F1
#
_entry.id   AF-A0A1S7SK85-F1
#
_cell.length_a   1.000
_cell.length_b   1.000
_cell.length_c   1.000
_cell.angle_alpha   90.00
_cell.angle_beta   90.00
_cell.angle_gamma   90.00
#
_symmetry.space_group_name_H-M   'P 1'
#
loop_
_entity.id
_entity.type
_entity.pdbx_description
1 polymer ?
#
loop_
_entity_poly.entity_id
_entity_poly.type
_entity_poly.pdbx_seq_one_letter_code
_entity_poly.pdbx_strand_id
1 'polypeptide(L)'
;MDQVIRFPKGRTGERVFCPVLKLYFPTVLRVTAKNYVAYSLISDAKNHPARSSFEPISCLEKNDAISLVVRWHRDIDAADSYLAALRDTGKAFRHDGIHQTDGGCFTLTERETRADWPSPMIFYVAEHSPVMRRGRVGRWEIGVSITGRQYDAGITNAAVIEDA
;
A
#
# COMPACT_ATOMS: atom_id res chain seq x y z
N MET A 1 -4.86 1.03 -24.14
CA MET A 1 -3.41 0.81 -24.15
C MET A 1 -2.99 0.54 -22.72
N ASP A 2 -2.72 -0.72 -22.40
CA ASP A 2 -2.31 -1.12 -21.05
C ASP A 2 -0.89 -0.61 -20.79
N GLN A 3 -0.76 0.38 -19.90
CA GLN A 3 0.54 0.84 -19.44
C GLN A 3 1.21 -0.29 -18.65
N VAL A 4 2.23 -0.88 -19.25
CA VAL A 4 3.14 -1.81 -18.58
C VAL A 4 4.01 -1.00 -17.62
N ILE A 5 3.75 -1.13 -16.32
CA ILE A 5 4.57 -0.52 -15.28
C ILE A 5 5.87 -1.31 -15.21
N ARG A 6 6.98 -0.70 -15.64
CA ARG A 6 8.32 -1.26 -15.48
C ARG A 6 8.91 -0.75 -14.18
N PHE A 7 9.19 -1.64 -13.26
CA PHE A 7 9.79 -1.26 -11.99
C PHE A 7 11.33 -1.21 -12.05
N PRO A 8 11.98 -0.18 -11.47
CA PRO A 8 13.44 -0.04 -11.43
C PRO A 8 14.12 -0.96 -10.39
N LYS A 9 15.47 -0.99 -10.39
CA LYS A 9 16.27 -1.84 -9.49
C LYS A 9 16.22 -1.33 -8.03
N GLY A 10 15.71 -2.14 -7.11
CA GLY A 10 15.52 -1.77 -5.70
C GLY A 10 16.68 -1.75 -4.72
N ARG A 11 16.39 -1.18 -3.54
CA ARG A 11 17.19 -1.09 -2.30
C ARG A 11 16.47 -1.84 -1.16
N THR A 12 17.16 -2.15 -0.05
CA THR A 12 16.66 -2.98 1.08
C THR A 12 16.44 -2.20 2.38
N GLY A 13 15.35 -2.53 3.09
CA GLY A 13 15.25 -2.52 4.56
C GLY A 13 15.23 -1.17 5.29
N GLU A 14 14.05 -0.54 5.44
CA GLU A 14 13.76 0.51 6.42
C GLU A 14 12.26 0.80 6.49
N ARG A 15 11.79 1.52 7.53
CA ARG A 15 10.44 2.12 7.54
C ARG A 15 10.25 2.92 6.26
N VAL A 16 9.10 2.77 5.60
CA VAL A 16 8.89 3.41 4.30
C VAL A 16 8.59 4.90 4.49
N PHE A 17 9.55 5.74 4.10
CA PHE A 17 9.43 7.19 4.14
C PHE A 17 8.81 7.74 2.85
N CYS A 18 7.76 8.55 3.00
CA CYS A 18 7.19 9.32 1.91
C CYS A 18 7.81 10.71 1.88
N PRO A 19 8.66 11.05 0.89
CA PRO A 19 9.31 12.36 0.83
C PRO A 19 8.32 13.49 0.52
N VAL A 20 7.22 13.18 -0.16
CA VAL A 20 6.23 14.19 -0.56
C VAL A 20 5.42 14.70 0.63
N LEU A 21 5.00 13.79 1.50
CA LEU A 21 4.24 14.11 2.72
C LEU A 21 5.13 14.29 3.96
N LYS A 22 6.43 14.00 3.84
CA LYS A 22 7.41 14.02 4.94
C LYS A 22 6.98 13.18 6.15
N LEU A 23 6.44 11.99 5.88
CA LEU A 23 5.96 11.06 6.91
C LEU A 23 6.48 9.64 6.68
N TYR A 24 6.45 8.83 7.73
CA TYR A 24 6.67 7.39 7.65
C TYR A 24 5.35 6.65 7.59
N PHE A 25 5.25 5.68 6.70
CA PHE A 25 4.14 4.74 6.70
C PHE A 25 4.17 3.84 7.95
N PRO A 26 2.99 3.41 8.44
CA PRO A 26 2.90 2.44 9.52
C PRO A 26 3.51 1.10 9.10
N THR A 27 4.06 0.40 10.08
CA THR A 27 4.61 -0.94 9.87
C THR A 27 3.48 -1.93 9.66
N VAL A 28 3.60 -2.78 8.64
CA VAL A 28 2.67 -3.90 8.46
C VAL A 28 3.02 -4.99 9.46
N LEU A 29 2.00 -5.51 10.14
CA LEU A 29 2.09 -6.63 11.04
C LEU A 29 1.51 -7.86 10.35
N ARG A 30 2.26 -8.95 10.32
CA ARG A 30 1.72 -10.27 10.04
C ARG A 30 1.03 -10.78 11.30
N VAL A 31 -0.23 -11.17 11.14
CA VAL A 31 -1.06 -11.75 12.20
C VAL A 31 -1.21 -13.23 11.94
N THR A 32 -0.62 -14.06 12.81
CA THR A 32 -0.67 -15.52 12.68
C THR A 32 -1.49 -16.11 13.81
N ALA A 33 -2.53 -16.87 13.45
CA ALA A 33 -3.31 -17.72 14.34
C ALA A 33 -3.32 -19.16 13.78
N LYS A 34 -3.74 -20.15 14.59
CA LYS A 34 -3.60 -21.60 14.31
C LYS A 34 -3.74 -22.01 12.83
N ASN A 35 -4.76 -21.53 12.13
CA ASN A 35 -5.03 -21.87 10.73
C ASN A 35 -5.26 -20.62 9.86
N TYR A 36 -4.72 -19.47 10.25
CA TYR A 36 -5.03 -18.19 9.62
C TYR A 36 -3.83 -17.25 9.63
N VAL A 37 -3.54 -16.68 8.46
CA VAL A 37 -2.61 -15.56 8.30
C VAL A 37 -3.40 -14.36 7.80
N ALA A 38 -3.18 -13.23 8.45
CA ALA A 38 -3.68 -11.91 8.09
C ALA A 38 -2.57 -10.89 8.13
N TYR A 39 -2.91 -9.67 7.70
CA TYR A 39 -2.07 -8.51 7.88
C TYR A 39 -2.86 -7.38 8.52
N SER A 40 -2.20 -6.64 9.41
CA SER A 40 -2.79 -5.49 10.08
C SER A 40 -1.79 -4.34 10.20
N LEU A 41 -2.29 -3.13 10.43
CA LEU A 41 -1.45 -1.98 10.81
C LEU A 41 -1.39 -1.77 12.34
N ILE A 42 -2.22 -2.47 13.11
CA ILE A 42 -2.27 -2.35 14.57
C ILE A 42 -2.28 -3.72 15.24
N SER A 43 -1.74 -3.79 16.45
CA SER A 43 -1.86 -4.96 17.31
C SER A 43 -3.14 -4.86 18.13
N ASP A 44 -4.31 -5.06 17.51
CA ASP A 44 -5.59 -5.07 18.24
C ASP A 44 -6.18 -6.48 18.33
N ALA A 45 -6.21 -7.03 19.54
CA ALA A 45 -6.81 -8.32 19.84
C ALA A 45 -8.34 -8.34 19.65
N LYS A 46 -9.01 -7.19 19.46
CA LYS A 46 -10.46 -7.16 19.14
C LYS A 46 -10.75 -7.62 17.72
N ASN A 47 -9.87 -7.30 16.78
CA ASN A 47 -10.04 -7.62 15.35
C ASN A 47 -9.41 -8.97 14.96
N HIS A 48 -8.70 -9.61 15.89
CA HIS A 48 -7.96 -10.84 15.65
C HIS A 48 -8.22 -11.89 16.74
N PRO A 49 -8.11 -13.19 16.45
CA PRO A 49 -8.29 -14.23 17.45
C PRO A 49 -7.41 -14.04 18.70
N ALA A 50 -7.92 -14.41 19.88
CA ALA A 50 -7.27 -14.22 21.20
C ALA A 50 -5.91 -14.92 21.39
N ARG A 51 -5.42 -15.67 20.40
CA ARG A 51 -4.11 -16.35 20.39
C ARG A 51 -3.27 -15.99 19.16
N SER A 52 -3.52 -14.82 18.58
CA SER A 52 -2.75 -14.34 17.43
C SER A 52 -1.38 -13.83 17.86
N SER A 53 -0.33 -14.15 17.10
CA SER A 53 0.96 -13.48 17.19
C SER A 53 1.03 -12.33 16.18
N PHE A 54 1.67 -11.23 16.55
CA PHE A 54 1.85 -10.05 15.71
C PHE A 54 3.34 -9.87 15.44
N GLU A 55 3.74 -10.02 14.18
CA GLU A 55 5.13 -9.89 13.76
C GLU A 55 5.28 -8.73 12.77
N PRO A 56 6.11 -7.72 13.07
CA PRO A 56 6.41 -6.66 12.11
C PRO A 56 7.12 -7.22 10.87
N ILE A 57 6.60 -6.92 9.68
CA ILE A 57 7.21 -7.35 8.42
C ILE A 57 7.62 -6.15 7.56
N SER A 58 8.74 -6.30 6.87
CA SER A 58 9.21 -5.37 5.85
C SER A 58 8.92 -5.84 4.42
N CYS A 59 8.62 -7.12 4.25
CA CYS A 59 8.25 -7.77 2.99
C CYS A 59 7.37 -9.00 3.25
N LEU A 60 6.69 -9.46 2.20
CA LEU A 60 5.87 -10.68 2.22
C LEU A 60 6.73 -11.94 2.18
N GLU A 61 6.16 -13.07 2.59
CA GLU A 61 6.82 -14.37 2.47
C GLU A 61 6.73 -14.92 1.05
N LYS A 62 7.64 -15.85 0.72
CA LYS A 62 7.73 -16.48 -0.60
C LYS A 62 6.43 -17.16 -1.05
N ASN A 63 5.62 -17.65 -0.11
CA ASN A 63 4.40 -18.41 -0.38
C ASN A 63 3.13 -17.55 -0.32
N ASP A 64 3.25 -16.25 -0.05
CA ASP A 64 2.08 -15.38 -0.11
C ASP A 64 1.55 -15.34 -1.55
N ALA A 65 0.23 -15.36 -1.72
CA ALA A 65 -0.40 -15.30 -3.04
C ALA A 65 -0.88 -13.88 -3.38
N ILE A 66 -1.10 -13.06 -2.35
CA ILE A 66 -1.83 -11.80 -2.41
C ILE A 66 -0.87 -10.65 -2.10
N SER A 67 -1.02 -9.55 -2.82
CA SER A 67 -0.28 -8.31 -2.56
C SER A 67 -1.05 -7.41 -1.61
N LEU A 68 -0.31 -6.60 -0.85
CA LEU A 68 -0.89 -5.66 0.12
C LEU A 68 -0.76 -4.23 -0.39
N VAL A 69 -1.72 -3.39 -0.04
CA VAL A 69 -1.66 -1.94 -0.28
C VAL A 69 -1.91 -1.21 1.03
N VAL A 70 -0.87 -0.56 1.54
CA VAL A 70 -0.94 0.45 2.60
C VAL A 70 -1.11 1.80 1.93
N ARG A 71 -2.26 2.44 2.15
CA ARG A 71 -2.59 3.72 1.51
C ARG A 71 -2.83 4.79 2.56
N TRP A 72 -2.19 5.94 2.36
CA TRP A 72 -2.46 7.16 3.12
C TRP A 72 -3.64 7.93 2.54
N HIS A 73 -4.41 8.54 3.42
CA HIS A 73 -5.55 9.40 3.14
C HIS A 73 -5.47 10.65 4.01
N ARG A 74 -5.91 11.77 3.42
CA ARG A 74 -5.89 13.09 4.07
C ARG A 74 -6.79 13.17 5.31
N ASP A 75 -7.90 12.45 5.31
CA ASP A 75 -8.94 12.45 6.33
C ASP A 75 -9.69 11.10 6.31
N ILE A 76 -10.56 10.90 7.31
CA ILE A 76 -11.36 9.69 7.46
C ILE A 76 -12.35 9.55 6.29
N ASP A 77 -12.98 10.64 5.86
CA ASP A 77 -13.97 10.61 4.78
C ASP A 77 -13.38 10.12 3.45
N ALA A 78 -12.15 10.52 3.12
CA ALA A 78 -11.42 10.04 1.96
C ALA A 78 -11.08 8.54 2.09
N ALA A 79 -10.66 8.11 3.28
CA ALA A 79 -10.37 6.70 3.54
C ALA A 79 -11.63 5.83 3.43
N ASP A 80 -12.75 6.28 3.98
CA ASP A 80 -14.04 5.59 3.88
C ASP A 80 -14.54 5.54 2.44
N SER A 81 -14.45 6.65 1.71
CA SER A 81 -14.82 6.70 0.28
C SER A 81 -14.00 5.72 -0.56
N TYR A 82 -12.70 5.60 -0.27
CA TYR A 82 -11.83 4.64 -0.93
C TYR A 82 -12.25 3.20 -0.64
N LEU A 83 -12.53 2.86 0.63
CA LEU A 83 -12.98 1.52 1.00
C LEU A 83 -14.36 1.19 0.41
N ALA A 84 -15.28 2.15 0.35
CA ALA A 84 -16.58 1.98 -0.30
C ALA A 84 -16.42 1.63 -1.79
N ALA A 85 -15.58 2.38 -2.52
CA ALA A 85 -15.31 2.10 -3.93
C ALA A 85 -14.67 0.71 -4.16
N LEU A 86 -13.81 0.24 -3.25
CA LEU A 86 -13.25 -1.10 -3.32
C LEU A 86 -14.28 -2.20 -3.10
N ARG A 87 -15.23 -1.99 -2.18
CA ARG A 87 -16.35 -2.91 -1.93
C ARG A 87 -17.23 -3.04 -3.16
N ASP A 88 -17.57 -1.92 -3.79
CA ASP A 88 -18.44 -1.89 -4.98
C ASP A 88 -17.80 -2.58 -6.19
N THR A 89 -16.48 -2.52 -6.32
CA THR A 89 -15.76 -3.12 -7.45
C THR A 89 -15.38 -4.58 -7.24
N GLY A 90 -15.56 -5.12 -6.03
CA GLY A 90 -15.12 -6.49 -5.68
C GLY A 90 -13.61 -6.70 -5.78
N LYS A 91 -12.82 -5.62 -5.86
CA LYS A 91 -11.36 -5.68 -6.13
C LYS A 91 -10.51 -5.87 -4.88
N ALA A 92 -11.10 -5.83 -3.69
CA ALA A 92 -10.43 -6.11 -2.43
C ALA A 92 -11.00 -7.38 -1.80
N PHE A 93 -10.15 -8.38 -1.58
CA PHE A 93 -10.56 -9.62 -0.91
C PHE A 93 -10.78 -9.41 0.58
N ARG A 94 -9.95 -8.57 1.20
CA ARG A 94 -10.00 -8.17 2.61
C ARG A 94 -9.45 -6.77 2.81
N HIS A 95 -9.92 -6.10 3.86
CA HIS A 95 -9.37 -4.84 4.33
C HIS A 95 -9.33 -4.83 5.86
N ASP A 96 -8.29 -4.24 6.43
CA ASP A 96 -8.04 -4.21 7.88
C ASP A 96 -8.72 -3.03 8.60
N GLY A 97 -9.40 -2.16 7.84
CA GLY A 97 -10.07 -0.96 8.35
C GLY A 97 -9.26 0.32 8.15
N ILE A 98 -9.71 1.39 8.81
CA ILE A 98 -9.06 2.72 8.81
C ILE A 98 -8.28 2.87 10.12
N HIS A 99 -7.00 3.23 9.97
CA HIS A 99 -6.06 3.41 11.07
C HIS A 99 -5.60 4.85 11.11
N GLN A 100 -6.02 5.59 12.13
CA GLN A 100 -5.66 6.99 12.29
C GLN A 100 -4.38 7.15 13.12
N THR A 101 -3.50 8.02 12.65
CA THR A 101 -2.25 8.40 13.33
C THR A 101 -2.08 9.92 13.26
N ASP A 102 -1.07 10.46 13.95
CA ASP A 102 -0.68 11.87 13.83
C ASP A 102 -0.31 12.27 12.39
N GLY A 103 0.12 11.29 11.57
CA GLY A 103 0.49 11.50 10.17
C GLY A 103 -0.68 11.42 9.17
N GLY A 104 -1.90 11.11 9.63
CA GLY A 104 -3.10 10.97 8.79
C GLY A 104 -3.76 9.59 8.91
N CYS A 105 -4.68 9.31 7.99
CA CYS A 105 -5.47 8.08 7.99
C CYS A 105 -4.86 7.06 7.04
N PHE A 106 -4.74 5.80 7.46
CA PHE A 106 -4.18 4.73 6.66
C PHE A 106 -5.17 3.59 6.49
N THR A 107 -5.18 2.98 5.31
CA THR A 107 -5.93 1.74 5.06
C THR A 107 -4.98 0.66 4.58
N LEU A 108 -5.22 -0.57 5.01
CA LEU A 108 -4.56 -1.77 4.49
C LEU A 108 -5.58 -2.63 3.75
N THR A 109 -5.26 -2.96 2.50
CA THR A 109 -6.13 -3.75 1.61
C THR A 109 -5.35 -4.83 0.89
N GLU A 110 -6.01 -5.95 0.62
CA GLU A 110 -5.50 -7.05 -0.18
C GLU A 110 -5.91 -6.89 -1.65
N ARG A 111 -5.01 -7.24 -2.57
CA ARG A 111 -5.28 -7.27 -4.02
C ARG A 111 -4.57 -8.44 -4.71
N GLU A 112 -5.10 -8.85 -5.86
CA GLU A 112 -4.41 -9.84 -6.70
C GLU A 112 -3.01 -9.34 -7.10
N THR A 113 -2.06 -10.24 -6.96
CA THR A 113 -0.71 -10.09 -7.50
C THR A 113 -0.81 -10.22 -9.02
N ARG A 114 -0.39 -9.18 -9.75
CA ARG A 114 -0.39 -9.23 -11.22
C ARG A 114 0.69 -10.19 -11.73
N ALA A 115 0.42 -10.89 -12.82
CA ALA A 115 1.36 -11.83 -13.43
C ALA A 115 2.66 -11.16 -13.93
N ASP A 116 2.64 -9.85 -14.21
CA ASP A 116 3.81 -9.08 -14.62
C ASP A 116 4.64 -8.54 -13.44
N TRP A 117 4.23 -8.83 -12.20
CA TRP A 117 5.00 -8.48 -11.00
C TRP A 117 6.01 -9.58 -10.66
N PRO A 118 7.17 -9.22 -10.08
CA PRO A 118 8.21 -10.20 -9.77
C PRO A 118 7.79 -11.20 -8.67
N SER A 119 6.85 -10.79 -7.82
CA SER A 119 6.29 -11.55 -6.71
C SER A 119 5.05 -10.81 -6.20
N PRO A 120 4.30 -11.36 -5.23
CA PRO A 120 3.48 -10.53 -4.35
C PRO A 120 4.31 -9.42 -3.71
N MET A 121 3.69 -8.27 -3.48
CA MET A 121 4.38 -7.08 -2.98
C MET A 121 3.55 -6.33 -1.93
N ILE A 122 4.22 -5.56 -1.09
CA ILE A 122 3.60 -4.52 -0.25
C ILE A 122 3.74 -3.18 -0.96
N PHE A 123 2.64 -2.55 -1.32
CA PHE A 123 2.60 -1.22 -1.91
C PHE A 123 2.30 -0.17 -0.84
N TYR A 124 3.07 0.91 -0.85
CA TYR A 124 2.84 2.10 -0.03
C TYR A 124 2.43 3.23 -0.95
N VAL A 125 1.24 3.77 -0.75
CA VAL A 125 0.64 4.75 -1.68
C VAL A 125 0.23 6.00 -0.92
N ALA A 126 0.70 7.15 -1.39
CA ALA A 126 0.28 8.45 -0.91
C ALA A 126 -0.23 9.30 -2.08
N GLU A 127 -1.40 9.88 -1.90
CA GLU A 127 -1.90 10.92 -2.80
C GLU A 127 -1.36 12.27 -2.32
N HIS A 128 -0.90 13.08 -3.26
CA HIS A 128 -0.54 14.46 -2.99
C HIS A 128 -1.21 15.35 -4.01
N SER A 129 -1.86 16.42 -3.56
CA SER A 129 -2.23 17.49 -4.47
C SER A 129 -0.99 18.37 -4.65
N PRO A 130 -0.32 18.40 -5.82
CA PRO A 130 0.62 19.47 -6.06
C PRO A 130 -0.18 20.77 -6.00
N VAL A 131 0.16 21.63 -5.04
CA VAL A 131 -0.36 23.01 -4.91
C VAL A 131 -0.09 23.83 -6.19
N MET A 132 0.65 23.30 -7.17
CA MET A 132 1.22 24.08 -8.27
C MET A 132 0.69 23.79 -9.69
N ARG A 133 -0.27 22.88 -9.95
CA ARG A 133 -0.93 22.83 -11.27
C ARG A 133 -2.38 22.36 -11.17
N ARG A 134 -3.30 23.19 -11.68
CA ARG A 134 -4.73 22.90 -11.84
C ARG A 134 -4.93 21.45 -12.34
N GLY A 135 -5.50 20.59 -11.49
CA GLY A 135 -6.22 19.39 -11.93
C GLY A 135 -5.47 18.05 -11.99
N ARG A 136 -4.21 17.92 -11.54
CA ARG A 136 -3.57 16.59 -11.42
C ARG A 136 -3.20 16.26 -9.99
N VAL A 137 -3.89 15.29 -9.40
CA VAL A 137 -3.45 14.64 -8.14
C VAL A 137 -2.21 13.82 -8.49
N GLY A 138 -1.08 14.15 -7.86
CA GLY A 138 0.13 13.35 -7.97
C GLY A 138 0.03 12.14 -7.05
N ARG A 139 0.52 11.00 -7.50
CA ARG A 139 0.56 9.76 -6.72
C ARG A 139 2.01 9.40 -6.49
N TRP A 140 2.37 9.26 -5.22
CA TRP A 140 3.62 8.64 -4.80
C TRP A 140 3.34 7.18 -4.46
N GLU A 141 4.13 6.26 -5.02
CA GLU A 141 3.98 4.83 -4.78
C GLU A 141 5.32 4.10 -4.82
N ILE A 142 5.51 3.22 -3.86
CA ILE A 142 6.63 2.28 -3.83
C ILE A 142 6.11 0.88 -3.50
N GLY A 143 6.61 -0.13 -4.19
CA GLY A 143 6.33 -1.54 -3.95
C GLY A 143 7.52 -2.25 -3.34
N VAL A 144 7.31 -3.18 -2.42
CA VAL A 144 8.37 -3.99 -1.79
C VAL A 144 8.09 -5.47 -2.07
N SER A 145 9.00 -6.13 -2.78
CA SER A 145 8.89 -7.58 -3.07
C SER A 145 9.22 -8.46 -1.86
N ILE A 146 8.99 -9.77 -2.01
CA ILE A 146 9.35 -10.80 -1.02
C ILE A 146 10.84 -10.86 -0.66
N THR A 147 11.71 -10.23 -1.46
CA THR A 147 13.16 -10.17 -1.19
C THR A 147 13.55 -8.91 -0.40
N GLY A 148 12.58 -8.09 0.00
CA GLY A 148 12.81 -6.77 0.60
C GLY A 148 13.25 -5.71 -0.42
N ARG A 149 13.34 -6.06 -1.71
CA ARG A 149 13.70 -5.13 -2.78
C ARG A 149 12.54 -4.17 -3.05
N GLN A 150 12.84 -2.88 -2.98
CA GLN A 150 11.91 -1.79 -3.27
C GLN A 150 11.82 -1.47 -4.76
N TYR A 151 10.68 -0.98 -5.21
CA TYR A 151 10.39 -0.74 -6.61
C TYR A 151 9.57 0.52 -6.68
N ASP A 152 10.14 1.59 -7.21
CA ASP A 152 9.35 2.79 -7.47
C ASP A 152 8.35 2.45 -8.58
N ALA A 153 7.06 2.49 -8.28
CA ALA A 153 6.10 2.64 -9.35
C ALA A 153 6.37 4.03 -9.89
N GLY A 154 6.89 4.12 -11.11
CA GLY A 154 7.29 5.38 -11.70
C GLY A 154 6.25 6.43 -11.36
N ILE A 155 6.71 7.57 -10.81
CA ILE A 155 5.96 8.82 -10.87
C ILE A 155 5.33 8.78 -12.24
N THR A 156 4.00 8.70 -12.31
CA THR A 156 3.33 8.94 -13.58
C THR A 156 3.59 10.41 -13.83
N ASN A 157 4.78 10.70 -14.38
CA ASN A 157 4.94 11.77 -15.33
C ASN A 157 3.80 11.48 -16.29
N ALA A 158 2.77 12.31 -16.19
CA ALA A 158 2.09 12.74 -17.38
C ALA A 158 3.17 12.96 -18.42
N ALA A 159 3.37 11.96 -19.29
CA ALA A 159 4.21 12.11 -20.44
C ALA A 159 3.60 13.28 -21.20
N VAL A 160 4.35 14.38 -21.17
CA VAL A 160 4.53 15.35 -22.23
C VAL A 160 3.58 15.10 -23.41
N ILE A 161 2.57 15.96 -23.55
CA ILE A 161 2.14 16.34 -24.89
C ILE A 161 2.97 17.59 -25.19
N GLU A 162 4.04 17.37 -25.95
CA GLU A 162 4.57 18.38 -26.86
C GLU A 162 3.43 18.75 -27.80
N ASP A 163 3.17 20.04 -27.92
CA ASP A 163 2.58 20.59 -29.14
C ASP A 163 3.28 21.93 -29.44
N ALA A 164 4.02 21.88 -30.55
CA ALA A 164 4.53 22.94 -31.44
C ALA A 164 5.43 24.07 -30.88
#